data_AF-A0A0Q4R8B2-F1
#
_entry.id   AF-A0A0Q4R8B2-F1
#
_cell.length_a   1.000
_cell.length_b   1.000
_cell.length_c   1.000
_cell.angle_alpha   90.00
_cell.angle_beta   90.00
_cell.angle_gamma   90.00
#
_symmetry.space_group_name_H-M   'P 1'
#
loop_
_entity.id
_entity.type
_entity.pdbx_description
1 polymer ?
#
loop_
_entity_poly.entity_id
_entity_poly.type
_entity_poly.pdbx_seq_one_letter_code
_entity_poly.pdbx_strand_id
1 'polypeptide(L)'
;MLSALGRLPGLDTRARAARIAACGDGPACVVEATMWSDQDRAAVAAAVARLGKAGVRQNADLSVAAGVDQELEALNVVLRVYGLGLPGRYPKIDGPVFAADTPFFADSVKVAIDTARAASQARPDTIAASVRLAVALLDANDATAATRFDPLDQRENARAQAVAARTNWSAYRYSLLIVPGVGPEDSATVLSPRSKLHALLAAQRYRQGLAPFILVSGSAVHPRGTRFVEAVEIRRALIERYGIPADHVILEPYARHTTTNLRNATRRMVALGIPLDRPTLIVTDAEQSKYIESATFTDRNRAELGYLPGAVGRRLSVYDLEFRPSRLSLRQDPRDPLDP
;
A
#
# COMPACT_ATOMS: atom_id res chain seq x y z
N MET A 1 -8.35 13.34 -2.73
CA MET A 1 -8.49 14.73 -3.24
C MET A 1 -9.41 14.81 -4.47
N LEU A 2 -9.42 13.80 -5.35
CA LEU A 2 -10.22 13.79 -6.59
C LEU A 2 -11.76 13.83 -6.39
N SER A 3 -12.29 13.32 -5.27
CA SER A 3 -13.74 13.38 -4.97
C SER A 3 -14.26 14.81 -4.78
N ALA A 4 -13.41 15.74 -4.32
CA ALA A 4 -13.73 17.17 -4.24
C ALA A 4 -13.59 17.91 -5.59
N LEU A 5 -12.95 17.28 -6.58
CA LEU A 5 -12.64 17.85 -7.91
C LEU A 5 -13.67 17.49 -8.99
N GLY A 6 -14.72 16.73 -8.65
CA GLY A 6 -15.74 16.26 -9.59
C GLY A 6 -16.57 17.37 -10.29
N ARG A 7 -16.38 18.63 -9.90
CA ARG A 7 -16.98 19.81 -10.54
C ARG A 7 -15.98 20.96 -10.64
N LEU A 8 -14.77 20.72 -11.18
CA LEU A 8 -13.84 21.78 -11.52
C LEU A 8 -14.49 22.74 -12.55
N PRO A 9 -14.89 23.97 -12.18
CA PRO A 9 -15.51 24.89 -13.11
C PRO A 9 -14.49 25.30 -14.17
N GLY A 10 -14.85 25.21 -15.46
CA GLY A 10 -14.02 25.71 -16.56
C GLY A 10 -12.95 24.76 -17.10
N LEU A 11 -12.95 23.47 -16.72
CA LEU A 11 -12.14 22.46 -17.41
C LEU A 11 -12.81 22.09 -18.75
N ASP A 12 -12.17 22.40 -19.88
CA ASP A 12 -12.65 21.95 -21.19
C ASP A 12 -12.28 20.49 -21.42
N THR A 13 -13.28 19.61 -21.32
CA THR A 13 -13.15 18.18 -21.53
C THR A 13 -13.72 17.71 -22.87
N ARG A 14 -14.06 18.61 -23.80
CA ARG A 14 -14.74 18.24 -25.06
C ARG A 14 -13.91 17.32 -25.95
N ALA A 15 -12.62 17.61 -26.10
CA ALA A 15 -11.72 16.74 -26.88
C ALA A 15 -11.64 15.34 -26.27
N ARG A 16 -11.60 15.26 -24.94
CA ARG A 16 -11.65 14.00 -24.18
C ARG A 16 -12.98 13.27 -24.35
N ALA A 17 -14.11 13.98 -24.30
CA ALA A 17 -15.42 13.39 -24.53
C ALA A 17 -15.55 12.82 -25.96
N ALA A 18 -15.07 13.57 -26.97
CA ALA A 18 -15.12 13.16 -28.36
C ALA A 18 -14.29 11.89 -28.63
N ARG A 19 -13.07 11.79 -28.08
CA ARG A 19 -12.24 10.58 -28.25
C ARG A 19 -12.85 9.35 -27.55
N ILE A 20 -13.46 9.51 -26.38
CA ILE A 20 -14.14 8.39 -25.69
C ILE A 20 -15.36 7.94 -26.49
N ALA A 21 -16.15 8.88 -27.02
CA ALA A 21 -17.34 8.56 -27.82
C ALA A 21 -16.99 7.83 -29.13
N ALA A 22 -15.84 8.15 -29.74
CA ALA A 22 -15.38 7.52 -30.98
C ALA A 22 -15.08 6.01 -30.84
N CYS A 23 -14.89 5.51 -29.62
CA CYS A 23 -14.56 4.11 -29.37
C CYS A 23 -15.75 3.14 -29.46
N GLY A 24 -16.99 3.64 -29.43
CA GLY A 24 -18.19 2.79 -29.33
C GLY A 24 -18.08 1.81 -28.15
N ASP A 25 -18.27 0.52 -28.44
CA ASP A 25 -18.24 -0.55 -27.45
C ASP A 25 -16.90 -1.29 -27.34
N GLY A 26 -15.84 -0.81 -28.01
CA GLY A 26 -14.51 -1.42 -27.97
C GLY A 26 -13.81 -1.22 -26.60
N PRO A 27 -13.65 -2.25 -25.74
CA PRO A 27 -13.22 -2.05 -24.35
C PRO A 27 -11.80 -1.46 -24.24
N ALA A 28 -10.84 -1.98 -25.01
CA ALA A 28 -9.47 -1.47 -25.04
C ALA A 28 -9.42 0.00 -25.50
N CYS A 29 -10.14 0.34 -26.57
CA CYS A 29 -10.23 1.73 -27.05
C CYS A 29 -10.82 2.65 -25.97
N VAL A 30 -11.91 2.24 -25.32
CA VAL A 30 -12.54 3.04 -24.24
C VAL A 30 -11.55 3.28 -23.11
N VAL A 31 -10.80 2.27 -22.68
CA VAL A 31 -9.76 2.41 -21.63
C VAL A 31 -8.67 3.38 -22.08
N GLU A 32 -8.14 3.23 -23.30
CA GLU A 32 -7.10 4.11 -23.85
C GLU A 32 -7.58 5.56 -23.94
N ALA A 33 -8.77 5.78 -24.51
CA ALA A 33 -9.37 7.10 -24.65
C ALA A 33 -9.68 7.74 -23.28
N THR A 34 -9.89 6.93 -22.23
CA THR A 34 -10.12 7.38 -20.85
C THR A 34 -8.83 7.73 -20.11
N MET A 35 -7.64 7.40 -20.62
CA MET A 35 -6.40 7.89 -20.00
C MET A 35 -6.30 9.42 -20.08
N TRP A 36 -5.79 10.05 -19.02
CA TRP A 36 -5.52 11.49 -18.95
C TRP A 36 -4.19 11.79 -19.65
N SER A 37 -4.27 12.42 -20.83
CA SER A 37 -3.08 12.85 -21.58
C SER A 37 -2.31 13.94 -20.83
N ASP A 38 -1.06 14.19 -21.22
CA ASP A 38 -0.25 15.26 -20.63
C ASP A 38 -0.95 16.62 -20.74
N GLN A 39 -1.65 16.88 -21.85
CA GLN A 39 -2.47 18.07 -22.05
C GLN A 39 -3.64 18.13 -21.06
N ASP A 40 -4.36 17.01 -20.87
CA ASP A 40 -5.49 16.97 -19.92
C ASP A 40 -4.99 17.21 -18.48
N ARG A 41 -3.89 16.55 -18.08
CA ARG A 41 -3.32 16.69 -16.73
C ARG A 41 -2.81 18.10 -16.47
N ALA A 42 -2.12 18.71 -17.44
CA ALA A 42 -1.69 20.10 -17.35
C ALA A 42 -2.88 21.08 -17.23
N ALA A 43 -3.96 20.85 -17.98
CA ALA A 43 -5.17 21.66 -17.89
C ALA A 43 -5.84 21.54 -16.51
N VAL A 44 -5.93 20.32 -15.95
CA VAL A 44 -6.46 20.11 -14.60
C VAL A 44 -5.59 20.77 -13.54
N ALA A 45 -4.26 20.60 -13.61
CA ALA A 45 -3.32 21.20 -12.67
C ALA A 45 -3.42 22.74 -12.68
N ALA A 46 -3.53 23.35 -13.87
CA ALA A 46 -3.74 24.79 -14.02
C ALA A 46 -5.11 25.25 -13.46
N ALA A 47 -6.18 24.49 -13.68
CA ALA A 47 -7.49 24.78 -13.14
C ALA A 47 -7.50 24.73 -11.60
N VAL A 48 -6.85 23.73 -11.01
CA VAL A 48 -6.73 23.60 -9.55
C VAL A 48 -5.90 24.75 -8.96
N ALA A 49 -4.81 25.16 -9.61
CA ALA A 49 -4.00 26.29 -9.15
C ALA A 49 -4.81 27.59 -9.06
N ARG A 50 -5.80 27.79 -9.94
CA ARG A 50 -6.67 28.98 -9.97
C ARG A 50 -7.74 28.98 -8.87
N LEU A 51 -8.19 27.82 -8.41
CA LEU A 51 -9.26 27.70 -7.40
C LEU A 51 -8.76 27.94 -5.95
N GLY A 52 -7.46 28.10 -5.75
CA GLY A 52 -6.87 28.32 -4.42
C GLY A 52 -6.88 27.06 -3.54
N LYS A 53 -6.37 27.18 -2.30
CA LYS A 53 -6.16 26.05 -1.35
C LYS A 53 -7.45 25.46 -0.76
N ALA A 54 -8.63 25.99 -1.09
CA ALA A 54 -9.87 25.59 -0.43
C ALA A 54 -10.26 24.15 -0.84
N GLY A 55 -10.16 23.20 0.09
CA GLY A 55 -10.65 21.82 -0.07
C GLY A 55 -9.64 20.79 -0.57
N VAL A 56 -8.39 21.17 -0.86
CA VAL A 56 -7.35 20.24 -1.35
C VAL A 56 -6.31 19.99 -0.25
N ARG A 57 -6.26 18.76 0.29
CA ARG A 57 -5.25 18.37 1.30
C ARG A 57 -3.86 18.43 0.67
N GLN A 58 -2.93 19.20 1.23
CA GLN A 58 -1.56 19.20 0.71
C GLN A 58 -0.89 17.86 1.03
N ASN A 59 -0.23 17.26 0.03
CA ASN A 59 0.82 16.30 0.29
C ASN A 59 2.00 17.10 0.83
N ALA A 60 2.58 16.70 1.97
CA ALA A 60 3.52 17.55 2.73
C ALA A 60 4.73 18.01 1.90
N ASP A 61 5.08 17.24 0.86
CA ASP A 61 6.28 17.45 0.04
C ASP A 61 5.98 17.92 -1.38
N LEU A 62 4.71 18.12 -1.76
CA LEU A 62 4.32 18.50 -3.13
C LEU A 62 3.40 19.72 -3.15
N SER A 63 3.54 20.54 -4.20
CA SER A 63 2.53 21.54 -4.51
C SER A 63 1.19 20.85 -4.81
N VAL A 64 0.08 21.57 -4.61
CA VAL A 64 -1.26 21.04 -4.90
C VAL A 64 -1.37 20.59 -6.36
N ALA A 65 -0.83 21.37 -7.30
CA ALA A 65 -0.82 21.05 -8.71
C ALA A 65 -0.04 19.75 -9.01
N ALA A 66 1.15 19.60 -8.43
CA ALA A 66 1.95 18.38 -8.59
C ALA A 66 1.28 17.16 -7.94
N GLY A 67 0.60 17.34 -6.81
CA GLY A 67 -0.19 16.28 -6.17
C GLY A 67 -1.35 15.82 -7.07
N VAL A 68 -2.09 16.74 -7.66
CA VAL A 68 -3.20 16.40 -8.57
C VAL A 68 -2.70 15.72 -9.85
N ASP A 69 -1.59 16.17 -10.43
CA ASP A 69 -1.00 15.49 -11.59
C ASP A 69 -0.62 14.03 -11.26
N GLN A 70 -0.01 13.79 -10.09
CA GLN A 70 0.31 12.42 -9.65
C GLN A 70 -0.94 11.54 -9.43
N GLU A 71 -2.03 12.12 -8.93
CA GLU A 71 -3.30 11.41 -8.73
C GLU A 71 -3.96 11.06 -10.08
N LEU A 72 -3.86 11.92 -11.09
CA LEU A 72 -4.34 11.61 -12.43
C LEU A 72 -3.46 10.54 -13.11
N GLU A 73 -2.14 10.60 -12.91
CA GLU A 73 -1.24 9.57 -13.40
C GLU A 73 -1.47 8.23 -12.69
N ALA A 74 -1.84 8.24 -11.41
CA ALA A 74 -2.27 7.03 -10.70
C ALA A 74 -3.49 6.36 -11.34
N LEU A 75 -4.49 7.14 -11.77
CA LEU A 75 -5.62 6.61 -12.55
C LEU A 75 -5.14 5.96 -13.85
N ASN A 76 -4.19 6.59 -14.56
CA ASN A 76 -3.59 6.03 -15.76
C ASN A 76 -2.81 4.74 -15.49
N VAL A 77 -2.16 4.61 -14.33
CA VAL A 77 -1.51 3.36 -13.92
C VAL A 77 -2.54 2.24 -13.80
N VAL A 78 -3.66 2.47 -13.12
CA VAL A 78 -4.73 1.46 -12.98
C VAL A 78 -5.30 1.08 -14.36
N LEU A 79 -5.62 2.07 -15.20
CA LEU A 79 -6.15 1.85 -16.55
C LEU A 79 -5.19 1.01 -17.41
N ARG A 80 -3.88 1.33 -17.39
CA ARG A 80 -2.88 0.56 -18.14
C ARG A 80 -2.72 -0.87 -17.63
N VAL A 81 -2.61 -1.05 -16.32
CA VAL A 81 -2.33 -2.36 -15.73
C VAL A 81 -3.54 -3.28 -15.81
N TYR A 82 -4.70 -2.80 -15.35
CA TYR A 82 -5.90 -3.63 -15.20
C TYR A 82 -6.85 -3.53 -16.39
N GLY A 83 -6.81 -2.43 -17.15
CA GLY A 83 -7.64 -2.23 -18.33
C GLY A 83 -6.98 -2.62 -19.66
N LEU A 84 -5.64 -2.56 -19.75
CA LEU A 84 -4.87 -2.93 -20.96
C LEU A 84 -3.92 -4.11 -20.74
N GLY A 85 -3.80 -4.62 -19.51
CA GLY A 85 -2.96 -5.78 -19.20
C GLY A 85 -1.46 -5.49 -19.26
N LEU A 86 -1.07 -4.22 -19.18
CA LEU A 86 0.34 -3.83 -19.21
C LEU A 86 1.04 -4.14 -17.87
N PRO A 87 2.35 -4.43 -17.87
CA PRO A 87 3.09 -4.66 -16.64
C PRO A 87 3.03 -3.45 -15.70
N GLY A 88 2.64 -3.69 -14.44
CA GLY A 88 2.70 -2.69 -13.37
C GLY A 88 4.11 -2.56 -12.76
N ARG A 89 4.22 -1.83 -11.65
CA ARG A 89 5.47 -1.70 -10.88
C ARG A 89 5.95 -3.05 -10.33
N TYR A 90 5.03 -3.92 -9.92
CA TYR A 90 5.32 -5.21 -9.31
C TYR A 90 4.61 -6.37 -10.06
N PRO A 91 4.98 -6.66 -11.32
CA PRO A 91 4.20 -7.53 -12.21
C PRO A 91 4.11 -9.00 -11.74
N LYS A 92 4.98 -9.42 -10.81
CA LYS A 92 4.94 -10.77 -10.24
C LYS A 92 3.86 -10.97 -9.18
N ILE A 93 3.36 -9.89 -8.58
CA ILE A 93 2.39 -9.94 -7.48
C ILE A 93 1.14 -9.09 -7.73
N ASP A 94 1.27 -8.02 -8.53
CA ASP A 94 0.19 -7.12 -8.90
C ASP A 94 -0.09 -7.26 -10.40
N GLY A 95 -1.37 -7.17 -10.79
CA GLY A 95 -1.79 -7.23 -12.19
C GLY A 95 -3.18 -7.85 -12.36
N PRO A 96 -3.66 -8.00 -13.60
CA PRO A 96 -4.97 -8.57 -13.87
C PRO A 96 -5.01 -10.06 -13.53
N VAL A 97 -6.17 -10.56 -13.10
CA VAL A 97 -6.39 -11.97 -12.74
C VAL A 97 -6.32 -12.87 -13.97
N PHE A 98 -6.81 -12.39 -15.11
CA PHE A 98 -6.73 -13.07 -16.40
C PHE A 98 -5.54 -12.57 -17.23
N ALA A 99 -4.93 -13.46 -18.02
CA ALA A 99 -3.89 -13.09 -18.98
C ALA A 99 -4.47 -12.20 -20.08
N ALA A 100 -3.73 -11.17 -20.48
CA ALA A 100 -4.21 -10.08 -21.33
C ALA A 100 -4.64 -10.52 -22.74
N ASP A 101 -4.12 -11.64 -23.23
CA ASP A 101 -4.41 -12.24 -24.53
C ASP A 101 -5.63 -13.17 -24.53
N THR A 102 -6.35 -13.26 -23.41
CA THR A 102 -7.52 -14.14 -23.28
C THR A 102 -8.85 -13.39 -23.47
N PRO A 103 -9.88 -14.06 -24.01
CA PRO A 103 -11.24 -13.49 -24.06
C PRO A 103 -11.79 -13.10 -22.69
N PHE A 104 -11.41 -13.82 -21.63
CA PHE A 104 -11.81 -13.53 -20.25
C PHE A 104 -11.29 -12.18 -19.75
N PHE A 105 -10.08 -11.78 -20.16
CA PHE A 105 -9.55 -10.46 -19.85
C PHE A 105 -10.36 -9.35 -20.56
N ALA A 106 -10.63 -9.51 -21.86
CA ALA A 106 -11.41 -8.52 -22.61
C ALA A 106 -12.84 -8.38 -22.04
N ASP A 107 -13.46 -9.49 -21.67
CA ASP A 107 -14.78 -9.51 -21.03
C ASP A 107 -14.77 -8.85 -19.64
N SER A 108 -13.77 -9.16 -18.80
CA SER A 108 -13.67 -8.53 -17.47
C SER A 108 -13.49 -7.01 -17.55
N VAL A 109 -12.72 -6.51 -18.52
CA VAL A 109 -12.58 -5.07 -18.78
C VAL A 109 -13.91 -4.46 -19.25
N LYS A 110 -14.64 -5.14 -20.14
CA LYS A 110 -15.98 -4.70 -20.56
C LYS A 110 -16.93 -4.61 -19.37
N VAL A 111 -16.98 -5.65 -18.52
CA VAL A 111 -17.82 -5.67 -17.32
C VAL A 111 -17.44 -4.56 -16.35
N ALA A 112 -16.14 -4.25 -16.18
CA ALA A 112 -15.70 -3.14 -15.35
C ALA A 112 -16.17 -1.77 -15.90
N ILE A 113 -16.14 -1.57 -17.21
CA ILE A 113 -16.69 -0.37 -17.86
C ILE A 113 -18.20 -0.25 -17.60
N ASP A 114 -18.95 -1.34 -17.81
CA ASP A 114 -20.40 -1.36 -17.61
C ASP A 114 -20.75 -1.13 -16.13
N THR A 115 -19.98 -1.70 -15.21
CA THR A 115 -20.10 -1.48 -13.76
C THR A 115 -19.88 -0.02 -13.38
N ALA A 116 -18.81 0.60 -13.92
CA ALA A 116 -18.51 2.01 -13.66
C ALA A 116 -19.63 2.95 -14.15
N ARG A 117 -20.20 2.66 -15.33
CA ARG A 117 -21.34 3.39 -15.91
C ARG A 117 -22.61 3.19 -15.09
N ALA A 118 -22.89 1.96 -14.64
CA ALA A 118 -24.05 1.67 -13.81
C ALA A 118 -23.96 2.34 -12.42
N ALA A 119 -22.77 2.44 -11.85
CA ALA A 119 -22.54 3.01 -10.51
C ALA A 119 -22.61 4.55 -10.46
N SER A 120 -22.65 5.25 -11.60
CA SER A 120 -22.63 6.72 -11.62
C SER A 120 -23.22 7.33 -12.87
N GLN A 121 -23.96 8.44 -12.70
CA GLN A 121 -24.44 9.28 -13.81
C GLN A 121 -23.40 10.32 -14.28
N ALA A 122 -22.14 10.22 -13.82
CA ALA A 122 -21.09 11.13 -14.23
C ALA A 122 -20.75 10.93 -15.71
N ARG A 123 -20.57 12.04 -16.45
CA ARG A 123 -20.17 11.93 -17.86
C ARG A 123 -18.79 11.25 -17.98
N PRO A 124 -18.57 10.39 -18.99
CA PRO A 124 -17.33 9.60 -19.12
C PRO A 124 -16.03 10.40 -19.13
N ASP A 125 -16.06 11.64 -19.59
CA ASP A 125 -14.91 12.54 -19.68
C ASP A 125 -14.46 13.13 -18.33
N THR A 126 -15.24 12.97 -17.26
CA THR A 126 -14.99 13.58 -15.95
C THR A 126 -14.01 12.77 -15.08
N ILE A 127 -13.34 13.46 -14.15
CA ILE A 127 -12.49 12.82 -13.12
C ILE A 127 -13.29 11.80 -12.31
N ALA A 128 -14.52 12.12 -11.96
CA ALA A 128 -15.39 11.21 -11.20
C ALA A 128 -15.63 9.89 -11.95
N ALA A 129 -15.89 9.95 -13.26
CA ALA A 129 -16.02 8.75 -14.08
C ALA A 129 -14.71 7.94 -14.16
N SER A 130 -13.55 8.61 -14.29
CA SER A 130 -12.25 7.92 -14.28
C SER A 130 -11.96 7.21 -12.95
N VAL A 131 -12.29 7.82 -11.82
CA VAL A 131 -12.17 7.17 -10.50
C VAL A 131 -13.08 5.95 -10.43
N ARG A 132 -14.33 6.04 -10.92
CA ARG A 132 -15.26 4.90 -10.94
C ARG A 132 -14.75 3.75 -11.80
N LEU A 133 -14.21 4.05 -12.98
CA LEU A 133 -13.62 3.04 -13.84
C LEU A 133 -12.39 2.38 -13.21
N ALA A 134 -11.50 3.17 -12.60
CA ALA A 134 -10.34 2.63 -11.89
C ALA A 134 -10.76 1.70 -10.74
N VAL A 135 -11.75 2.10 -9.92
CA VAL A 135 -12.29 1.25 -8.85
C VAL A 135 -12.92 -0.03 -9.40
N ALA A 136 -13.72 0.06 -10.47
CA ALA A 136 -14.35 -1.11 -11.08
C ALA A 136 -13.31 -2.08 -11.68
N LEU A 137 -12.23 -1.56 -12.27
CA LEU A 137 -11.12 -2.39 -12.78
C LEU A 137 -10.37 -3.10 -11.66
N LEU A 138 -10.12 -2.43 -10.53
CA LEU A 138 -9.50 -3.05 -9.36
C LEU A 138 -10.42 -4.14 -8.76
N ASP A 139 -11.71 -3.84 -8.64
CA ASP A 139 -12.74 -4.77 -8.13
C ASP A 139 -12.88 -6.02 -9.01
N ALA A 140 -12.98 -5.85 -10.33
CA ALA A 140 -13.03 -6.95 -11.29
C ALA A 140 -11.80 -7.88 -11.28
N ASN A 141 -10.72 -7.46 -10.62
CA ASN A 141 -9.49 -8.23 -10.46
C ASN A 141 -9.20 -8.63 -9.01
N ASP A 142 -10.19 -8.54 -8.12
CA ASP A 142 -10.06 -8.81 -6.67
C ASP A 142 -8.89 -8.05 -6.02
N ALA A 143 -8.49 -6.90 -6.58
CA ALA A 143 -7.34 -6.12 -6.16
C ALA A 143 -7.69 -5.24 -4.94
N THR A 144 -8.17 -5.90 -3.88
CA THR A 144 -8.76 -5.30 -2.67
C THR A 144 -7.77 -5.17 -1.51
N ALA A 145 -6.49 -5.48 -1.74
CA ALA A 145 -5.47 -5.54 -0.69
C ALA A 145 -5.38 -4.27 0.15
N ALA A 146 -5.50 -3.08 -0.47
CA ALA A 146 -5.43 -1.79 0.22
C ALA A 146 -6.61 -1.53 1.18
N THR A 147 -7.78 -2.13 0.95
CA THR A 147 -9.00 -1.85 1.73
C THR A 147 -9.45 -3.00 2.62
N ARG A 148 -8.88 -4.21 2.44
CA ARG A 148 -9.30 -5.44 3.12
C ARG A 148 -9.43 -5.33 4.65
N PHE A 149 -8.61 -4.49 5.28
CA PHE A 149 -8.60 -4.30 6.74
C PHE A 149 -9.10 -2.92 7.18
N ASP A 150 -9.59 -2.06 6.27
CA ASP A 150 -10.00 -0.70 6.63
C ASP A 150 -11.33 -0.69 7.43
N PRO A 151 -11.47 0.12 8.50
CA PRO A 151 -10.43 0.90 9.19
C PRO A 151 -9.53 0.03 10.09
N LEU A 152 -8.26 -0.09 9.73
CA LEU A 152 -7.32 -1.04 10.35
C LEU A 152 -7.12 -0.78 11.84
N ASP A 153 -6.78 0.44 12.22
CA ASP A 153 -6.38 0.69 13.61
C ASP A 153 -7.58 0.68 14.55
N GLN A 154 -8.73 1.16 14.09
CA GLN A 154 -9.98 1.17 14.85
C GLN A 154 -10.55 -0.23 15.07
N ARG A 155 -10.24 -1.18 14.18
CA ARG A 155 -10.71 -2.58 14.29
C ARG A 155 -9.67 -3.49 14.91
N GLU A 156 -8.50 -3.58 14.30
CA GLU A 156 -7.50 -4.61 14.59
C GLU A 156 -6.50 -4.18 15.68
N ASN A 157 -6.15 -2.88 15.70
CA ASN A 157 -5.11 -2.34 16.60
C ASN A 157 -5.65 -1.50 17.76
N ALA A 158 -6.96 -1.36 17.93
CA ALA A 158 -7.54 -0.40 18.88
C ALA A 158 -7.10 -0.66 20.34
N ARG A 159 -6.98 -1.94 20.72
CA ARG A 159 -6.49 -2.31 22.06
C ARG A 159 -5.00 -1.98 22.23
N ALA A 160 -4.19 -2.25 21.20
CA ALA A 160 -2.77 -1.89 21.21
C ALA A 160 -2.57 -0.38 21.26
N GLN A 161 -3.41 0.40 20.56
CA GLN A 161 -3.41 1.86 20.64
C GLN A 161 -3.70 2.35 22.06
N ALA A 162 -4.69 1.77 22.73
CA ALA A 162 -5.03 2.10 24.11
C ALA A 162 -3.89 1.76 25.09
N VAL A 163 -3.15 0.66 24.85
CA VAL A 163 -1.96 0.30 25.64
C VAL A 163 -0.81 1.27 25.35
N ALA A 164 -0.58 1.62 24.09
CA ALA A 164 0.49 2.51 23.65
C ALA A 164 0.37 3.90 24.33
N ALA A 165 -0.85 4.43 24.43
CA ALA A 165 -1.14 5.71 25.07
C ALA A 165 -0.76 5.77 26.56
N ARG A 166 -0.72 4.63 27.26
CA ARG A 166 -0.35 4.51 28.69
C ARG A 166 1.03 3.92 28.94
N THR A 167 1.77 3.61 27.88
CA THR A 167 3.07 2.93 27.99
C THR A 167 4.14 3.89 28.47
N ASN A 168 4.89 3.51 29.51
CA ASN A 168 6.11 4.20 29.89
C ASN A 168 7.26 3.82 28.94
N TRP A 169 7.39 4.56 27.85
CA TRP A 169 8.36 4.27 26.80
C TRP A 169 9.83 4.38 27.25
N SER A 170 10.15 5.06 28.36
CA SER A 170 11.53 5.11 28.85
C SER A 170 11.97 3.83 29.58
N ALA A 171 11.03 2.94 29.92
CA ALA A 171 11.34 1.65 30.52
C ALA A 171 11.86 0.61 29.52
N TYR A 172 11.76 0.90 28.22
CA TYR A 172 12.12 -0.02 27.14
C TYR A 172 13.28 0.52 26.31
N ARG A 173 14.18 -0.37 25.92
CA ARG A 173 15.32 -0.03 25.06
C ARG A 173 14.87 0.32 23.64
N TYR A 174 13.87 -0.40 23.12
CA TYR A 174 13.30 -0.16 21.81
C TYR A 174 11.82 0.21 21.93
N SER A 175 11.34 1.10 21.07
CA SER A 175 9.92 1.46 21.03
C SER A 175 9.06 0.37 20.37
N LEU A 176 9.65 -0.49 19.54
CA LEU A 176 8.90 -1.52 18.82
C LEU A 176 9.81 -2.67 18.37
N LEU A 177 9.32 -3.91 18.40
CA LEU A 177 9.87 -5.01 17.62
C LEU A 177 9.15 -5.04 16.26
N ILE A 178 9.90 -4.94 15.15
CA ILE A 178 9.38 -5.03 13.79
C ILE A 178 9.65 -6.44 13.28
N VAL A 179 8.60 -7.16 12.92
CA VAL A 179 8.65 -8.54 12.45
C VAL A 179 8.11 -8.59 11.02
N PRO A 180 8.99 -8.54 10.01
CA PRO A 180 8.57 -8.61 8.62
C PRO A 180 8.12 -10.04 8.28
N GLY A 181 7.12 -10.13 7.41
CA GLY A 181 6.57 -11.37 6.89
C GLY A 181 7.44 -11.93 5.77
N VAL A 182 7.33 -13.25 5.62
CA VAL A 182 7.84 -13.97 4.46
C VAL A 182 6.80 -15.00 4.05
N GLY A 183 6.24 -14.83 2.86
CA GLY A 183 5.25 -15.73 2.27
C GLY A 183 5.78 -17.16 2.09
N PRO A 184 4.90 -18.17 2.11
CA PRO A 184 5.26 -19.53 1.74
C PRO A 184 5.64 -19.65 0.26
N GLU A 185 6.20 -20.80 -0.13
CA GLU A 185 6.49 -21.12 -1.53
C GLU A 185 5.24 -21.65 -2.28
N ASP A 186 4.17 -21.99 -1.54
CA ASP A 186 2.92 -22.55 -2.06
C ASP A 186 1.68 -21.89 -1.41
N SER A 187 0.53 -21.96 -2.07
CA SER A 187 -0.69 -21.27 -1.62
C SER A 187 -1.48 -22.01 -0.54
N ALA A 188 -1.12 -23.26 -0.22
CA ALA A 188 -1.80 -24.07 0.79
C ALA A 188 -1.16 -23.91 2.18
N THR A 189 0.12 -23.57 2.24
CA THR A 189 0.83 -23.31 3.48
C THR A 189 0.32 -22.03 4.14
N VAL A 190 -0.25 -22.16 5.35
CA VAL A 190 -0.77 -21.04 6.14
C VAL A 190 0.32 -20.07 6.58
N LEU A 191 1.41 -20.63 7.14
CA LEU A 191 2.51 -19.85 7.71
C LEU A 191 3.84 -20.51 7.34
N SER A 192 4.70 -19.77 6.64
CA SER A 192 5.98 -20.27 6.16
C SER A 192 6.92 -20.68 7.31
N PRO A 193 7.87 -21.61 7.08
CA PRO A 193 8.90 -21.94 8.07
C PRO A 193 9.70 -20.73 8.56
N ARG A 194 10.02 -19.78 7.66
CA ARG A 194 10.71 -18.51 8.02
C ARG A 194 9.83 -17.66 8.93
N SER A 195 8.56 -17.47 8.61
CA SER A 195 7.64 -16.70 9.45
C SER A 195 7.37 -17.36 10.81
N LYS A 196 7.43 -18.70 10.92
CA LYS A 196 7.43 -19.40 12.23
C LYS A 196 8.67 -19.08 13.05
N LEU A 197 9.85 -19.06 12.43
CA LEU A 197 11.09 -18.64 13.08
C LEU A 197 11.00 -17.18 13.54
N HIS A 198 10.46 -16.28 12.72
CA HIS A 198 10.27 -14.87 13.08
C HIS A 198 9.38 -14.72 14.31
N ALA A 199 8.26 -15.45 14.37
CA ALA A 199 7.37 -15.46 15.53
C ALA A 199 8.08 -15.94 16.81
N LEU A 200 8.87 -17.03 16.71
CA LEU A 200 9.66 -17.54 17.83
C LEU A 200 10.65 -16.49 18.34
N LEU A 201 11.43 -15.89 17.44
CA LEU A 201 12.44 -14.90 17.78
C LEU A 201 11.79 -13.68 18.42
N ALA A 202 10.71 -13.15 17.83
CA ALA A 202 9.98 -12.00 18.36
C ALA A 202 9.41 -12.26 19.76
N ALA A 203 8.84 -13.45 20.00
CA ALA A 203 8.36 -13.85 21.32
C ALA A 203 9.50 -13.89 22.36
N GLN A 204 10.70 -14.37 21.98
CA GLN A 204 11.87 -14.34 22.86
C GLN A 204 12.30 -12.90 23.20
N ARG A 205 12.39 -12.00 22.21
CA ARG A 205 12.80 -10.59 22.43
C ARG A 205 11.76 -9.82 23.25
N TYR A 206 10.49 -10.12 23.05
CA TYR A 206 9.41 -9.55 23.86
C TYR A 206 9.52 -9.99 25.33
N ARG A 207 9.73 -11.28 25.60
CA ARG A 207 9.90 -11.82 26.97
C ARG A 207 11.16 -11.30 27.67
N GLN A 208 12.17 -10.90 26.92
CA GLN A 208 13.36 -10.20 27.44
C GLN A 208 13.07 -8.74 27.84
N GLY A 209 11.87 -8.22 27.57
CA GLY A 209 11.49 -6.84 27.88
C GLY A 209 12.15 -5.81 26.96
N LEU A 210 12.59 -6.20 25.75
CA LEU A 210 13.31 -5.29 24.85
C LEU A 210 12.42 -4.17 24.27
N ALA A 211 11.14 -4.46 24.04
CA ALA A 211 10.15 -3.49 23.61
C ALA A 211 8.76 -3.86 24.16
N PRO A 212 7.82 -2.90 24.27
CA PRO A 212 6.48 -3.16 24.79
C PRO A 212 5.53 -3.76 23.75
N PHE A 213 5.86 -3.70 22.46
CA PHE A 213 5.00 -4.17 21.37
C PHE A 213 5.78 -4.97 20.33
N ILE A 214 5.06 -5.88 19.66
CA ILE A 214 5.48 -6.55 18.44
C ILE A 214 4.60 -6.06 17.29
N LEU A 215 5.17 -5.49 16.24
CA LEU A 215 4.48 -5.22 14.99
C LEU A 215 4.82 -6.31 13.99
N VAL A 216 3.79 -6.95 13.45
CA VAL A 216 3.91 -7.94 12.37
C VAL A 216 3.44 -7.31 11.07
N SER A 217 4.23 -7.46 10.01
CA SER A 217 4.06 -6.73 8.75
C SER A 217 4.13 -7.65 7.54
N GLY A 218 3.11 -7.65 6.68
CA GLY A 218 3.08 -8.49 5.47
C GLY A 218 1.67 -8.83 4.98
N SER A 219 1.50 -8.79 3.66
CA SER A 219 0.24 -9.03 2.94
C SER A 219 0.14 -10.47 2.40
N ALA A 220 -0.85 -10.73 1.54
CA ALA A 220 -1.10 -12.04 0.91
C ALA A 220 -0.65 -12.04 -0.56
N VAL A 221 0.65 -11.84 -0.80
CA VAL A 221 1.19 -11.57 -2.15
C VAL A 221 2.09 -12.67 -2.70
N HIS A 222 2.66 -13.51 -1.84
CA HIS A 222 3.56 -14.59 -2.25
C HIS A 222 3.15 -15.95 -1.65
N PRO A 223 2.85 -16.96 -2.50
CA PRO A 223 2.67 -16.83 -3.95
C PRO A 223 1.42 -16.00 -4.28
N ARG A 224 1.36 -15.48 -5.51
CA ARG A 224 0.20 -14.74 -5.99
C ARG A 224 -1.06 -15.59 -5.88
N GLY A 225 -2.14 -15.03 -5.34
CA GLY A 225 -3.41 -15.74 -5.10
C GLY A 225 -3.47 -16.52 -3.78
N THR A 226 -2.44 -16.44 -2.93
CA THR A 226 -2.55 -16.96 -1.56
C THR A 226 -3.66 -16.24 -0.78
N ARG A 227 -4.37 -16.99 0.07
CA ARG A 227 -5.46 -16.43 0.90
C ARG A 227 -4.97 -15.97 2.26
N PHE A 228 -3.78 -16.41 2.65
CA PHE A 228 -3.18 -16.17 3.96
C PHE A 228 -2.40 -14.87 3.96
N VAL A 229 -2.82 -13.95 4.83
CA VAL A 229 -2.11 -12.68 5.06
C VAL A 229 -1.01 -12.95 6.07
N GLU A 230 0.24 -12.77 5.66
CA GLU A 230 1.42 -13.12 6.47
C GLU A 230 1.34 -12.53 7.89
N ALA A 231 1.04 -11.24 8.01
CA ALA A 231 0.96 -10.57 9.30
C ALA A 231 -0.15 -11.14 10.21
N VAL A 232 -1.30 -11.56 9.65
CA VAL A 232 -2.39 -12.17 10.40
C VAL A 232 -1.95 -13.51 10.99
N GLU A 233 -1.29 -14.34 10.18
CA GLU A 233 -0.86 -15.67 10.61
C GLU A 233 0.30 -15.61 11.60
N ILE A 234 1.21 -14.63 11.47
CA ILE A 234 2.27 -14.39 12.48
C ILE A 234 1.64 -13.89 13.79
N ARG A 235 0.69 -12.94 13.74
CA ARG A 235 -0.04 -12.46 14.94
C ARG A 235 -0.71 -13.62 15.68
N ARG A 236 -1.41 -14.47 14.92
CA ARG A 236 -2.06 -15.68 15.46
C ARG A 236 -1.04 -16.61 16.14
N ALA A 237 0.09 -16.87 15.50
CA ALA A 237 1.13 -17.71 16.08
C ALA A 237 1.72 -17.12 17.38
N LEU A 238 1.96 -15.81 17.43
CA LEU A 238 2.44 -15.10 18.64
C LEU A 238 1.47 -15.25 19.81
N ILE A 239 0.17 -15.11 19.55
CA ILE A 239 -0.87 -15.21 20.57
C ILE A 239 -1.08 -16.66 21.01
N GLU A 240 -1.40 -17.55 20.06
CA GLU A 240 -1.86 -18.91 20.37
C GLU A 240 -0.71 -19.82 20.84
N ARG A 241 0.48 -19.69 20.26
CA ARG A 241 1.60 -20.62 20.53
C ARG A 241 2.58 -20.08 21.57
N TYR A 242 2.78 -18.76 21.59
CA TYR A 242 3.75 -18.13 22.48
C TYR A 242 3.11 -17.32 23.61
N GLY A 243 1.77 -17.25 23.69
CA GLY A 243 1.06 -16.61 24.78
C GLY A 243 1.33 -15.11 24.88
N ILE A 244 1.72 -14.45 23.78
CA ILE A 244 1.89 -13.01 23.76
C ILE A 244 0.50 -12.35 23.82
N PRO A 245 0.26 -11.39 24.72
CA PRO A 245 -1.03 -10.71 24.79
C PRO A 245 -1.41 -10.07 23.46
N ALA A 246 -2.66 -10.27 23.02
CA ALA A 246 -3.13 -9.80 21.71
C ALA A 246 -3.11 -8.27 21.55
N ASP A 247 -3.22 -7.53 22.65
CA ASP A 247 -3.12 -6.08 22.73
C ASP A 247 -1.67 -5.57 22.77
N HIS A 248 -0.68 -6.47 22.74
CA HIS A 248 0.73 -6.17 22.55
C HIS A 248 1.26 -6.57 21.16
N VAL A 249 0.40 -7.11 20.29
CA VAL A 249 0.75 -7.48 18.90
C VAL A 249 -0.04 -6.61 17.92
N ILE A 250 0.67 -5.69 17.26
CA ILE A 250 0.17 -4.74 16.27
C ILE A 250 0.17 -5.39 14.89
N LEU A 251 -0.95 -5.28 14.18
CA LEU A 251 -1.13 -5.79 12.83
C LEU A 251 -0.83 -4.72 11.77
N GLU A 252 0.00 -5.08 10.78
CA GLU A 252 0.22 -4.33 9.55
C GLU A 252 0.08 -5.28 8.34
N PRO A 253 -1.10 -5.38 7.70
CA PRO A 253 -1.39 -6.42 6.72
C PRO A 253 -1.19 -5.99 5.25
N TYR A 254 -0.62 -4.81 5.00
CA TYR A 254 -0.63 -4.20 3.67
C TYR A 254 0.70 -4.25 2.94
N ALA A 255 1.82 -4.46 3.65
CA ALA A 255 3.12 -4.49 3.02
C ALA A 255 3.27 -5.68 2.06
N ARG A 256 3.69 -5.39 0.83
CA ARG A 256 3.87 -6.37 -0.26
C ARG A 256 5.33 -6.77 -0.48
N HIS A 257 6.27 -6.08 0.17
CA HIS A 257 7.71 -6.25 0.03
C HIS A 257 8.44 -5.89 1.34
N THR A 258 9.70 -6.31 1.48
CA THR A 258 10.54 -5.91 2.62
C THR A 258 10.72 -4.38 2.72
N THR A 259 10.78 -3.67 1.58
CA THR A 259 10.82 -2.20 1.53
C THR A 259 9.56 -1.59 2.16
N THR A 260 8.39 -2.09 1.77
CA THR A 260 7.11 -1.64 2.30
C THR A 260 6.83 -2.11 3.73
N ASN A 261 7.42 -3.23 4.18
CA ASN A 261 7.35 -3.67 5.58
C ASN A 261 7.90 -2.58 6.52
N LEU A 262 9.11 -2.09 6.26
CA LEU A 262 9.74 -1.07 7.12
C LEU A 262 9.08 0.31 6.98
N ARG A 263 8.62 0.66 5.78
CA ARG A 263 7.81 1.87 5.54
C ARG A 263 6.52 1.82 6.36
N ASN A 264 5.76 0.74 6.27
CA ASN A 264 4.45 0.63 6.90
C ASN A 264 4.57 0.50 8.42
N ALA A 265 5.65 -0.11 8.94
CA ALA A 265 5.94 -0.08 10.37
C ALA A 265 5.97 1.36 10.90
N THR A 266 6.62 2.29 10.18
CA THR A 266 6.64 3.70 10.57
C THR A 266 5.25 4.34 10.51
N ARG A 267 4.45 4.03 9.48
CA ARG A 267 3.07 4.52 9.37
C ARG A 267 2.21 4.05 10.56
N ARG A 268 2.33 2.78 10.96
CA ARG A 268 1.63 2.24 12.15
C ARG A 268 2.11 2.89 13.44
N MET A 269 3.42 3.10 13.60
CA MET A 269 3.95 3.80 14.78
C MET A 269 3.31 5.19 14.93
N VAL A 270 3.22 5.96 13.85
CA VAL A 270 2.58 7.28 13.89
C VAL A 270 1.08 7.19 14.16
N ALA A 271 0.36 6.28 13.49
CA ALA A 271 -1.08 6.11 13.69
C ALA A 271 -1.44 5.71 15.15
N LEU A 272 -0.55 4.98 15.81
CA LEU A 272 -0.75 4.46 17.17
C LEU A 272 -0.09 5.32 18.26
N GLY A 273 0.55 6.44 17.90
CA GLY A 273 1.23 7.32 18.86
C GLY A 273 2.53 6.75 19.45
N ILE A 274 3.16 5.79 18.77
CA ILE A 274 4.44 5.19 19.17
C ILE A 274 5.58 6.17 18.83
N PRO A 275 6.49 6.47 19.77
CA PRO A 275 7.56 7.43 19.57
C PRO A 275 8.57 6.99 18.50
N LEU A 276 8.89 7.92 17.59
CA LEU A 276 9.90 7.72 16.53
C LEU A 276 11.32 8.20 16.92
N ASP A 277 11.46 8.90 18.04
CA ASP A 277 12.74 9.44 18.53
C ASP A 277 13.63 8.36 19.16
N ARG A 278 13.06 7.19 19.44
CA ARG A 278 13.72 5.98 19.95
C ARG A 278 13.96 4.94 18.85
N PRO A 279 15.01 4.11 18.97
CA PRO A 279 15.24 3.02 18.02
C PRO A 279 14.15 1.95 18.14
N THR A 280 13.95 1.23 17.05
CA THR A 280 13.18 -0.02 16.97
C THR A 280 14.15 -1.18 16.73
N LEU A 281 13.66 -2.41 16.86
CA LEU A 281 14.44 -3.61 16.57
C LEU A 281 13.74 -4.45 15.50
N ILE A 282 14.40 -4.64 14.36
CA ILE A 282 13.96 -5.60 13.35
C ILE A 282 14.36 -6.99 13.82
N VAL A 283 13.39 -7.91 13.87
CA VAL A 283 13.57 -9.30 14.28
C VAL A 283 13.14 -10.21 13.13
N THR A 284 14.09 -10.90 12.51
CA THR A 284 13.89 -11.65 11.26
C THR A 284 14.93 -12.76 11.09
N ASP A 285 14.81 -13.61 10.07
CA ASP A 285 15.80 -14.61 9.69
C ASP A 285 17.10 -13.99 9.14
N ALA A 286 18.16 -14.79 9.07
CA ALA A 286 19.49 -14.33 8.69
C ALA A 286 19.60 -13.82 7.24
N GLU A 287 18.83 -14.39 6.32
CA GLU A 287 18.83 -14.00 4.91
C GLU A 287 18.16 -12.63 4.74
N GLN A 288 16.96 -12.45 5.29
CA GLN A 288 16.25 -11.18 5.23
C GLN A 288 16.99 -10.08 6.03
N SER A 289 17.62 -10.43 7.16
CA SER A 289 18.47 -9.52 7.92
C SER A 289 19.69 -9.06 7.11
N LYS A 290 20.38 -9.96 6.41
CA LYS A 290 21.50 -9.60 5.52
C LYS A 290 21.03 -8.73 4.36
N TYR A 291 19.86 -9.02 3.80
CA TYR A 291 19.28 -8.23 2.74
C TYR A 291 18.98 -6.79 3.20
N ILE A 292 18.34 -6.60 4.35
CA ILE A 292 17.99 -5.27 4.88
C ILE A 292 19.22 -4.38 5.09
N GLU A 293 20.35 -4.94 5.51
CA GLU A 293 21.61 -4.20 5.70
C GLU A 293 22.35 -3.90 4.38
N SER A 294 21.92 -4.47 3.26
CA SER A 294 22.65 -4.40 1.99
C SER A 294 22.45 -3.09 1.21
N ALA A 295 23.41 -2.78 0.33
CA ALA A 295 23.28 -1.74 -0.68
C ALA A 295 22.08 -2.00 -1.62
N THR A 296 21.83 -3.28 -1.96
CA THR A 296 20.68 -3.67 -2.79
C THR A 296 19.35 -3.24 -2.18
N PHE A 297 19.17 -3.38 -0.87
CA PHE A 297 17.99 -2.88 -0.19
C PHE A 297 17.90 -1.35 -0.27
N THR A 298 19.02 -0.66 -0.05
CA THR A 298 19.10 0.80 -0.15
C THR A 298 18.69 1.29 -1.55
N ASP A 299 19.23 0.68 -2.61
CA ASP A 299 18.95 1.08 -3.99
C ASP A 299 17.52 0.74 -4.40
N ARG A 300 17.00 -0.40 -3.94
CA ARG A 300 15.59 -0.76 -4.16
C ARG A 300 14.64 0.24 -3.51
N ASN A 301 14.91 0.70 -2.29
CA ASN A 301 14.09 1.75 -1.65
C ASN A 301 14.15 3.07 -2.43
N ARG A 302 15.32 3.48 -2.94
CA ARG A 302 15.43 4.68 -3.79
C ARG A 302 14.62 4.54 -5.08
N ALA A 303 14.68 3.38 -5.74
CA ALA A 303 13.94 3.13 -6.97
C ALA A 303 12.42 3.03 -6.75
N GLU A 304 11.98 2.32 -5.71
CA GLU A 304 10.56 2.03 -5.47
C GLU A 304 9.84 3.12 -4.69
N LEU A 305 10.46 3.65 -3.63
CA LEU A 305 9.86 4.63 -2.71
C LEU A 305 10.32 6.06 -3.02
N GLY A 306 11.51 6.23 -3.61
CA GLY A 306 12.16 7.53 -3.77
C GLY A 306 12.82 8.06 -2.50
N TYR A 307 12.86 7.25 -1.43
CA TYR A 307 13.45 7.59 -0.13
C TYR A 307 13.80 6.31 0.64
N LEU A 308 14.56 6.44 1.73
CA LEU A 308 14.81 5.34 2.66
C LEU A 308 13.74 5.34 3.77
N PRO A 309 13.11 4.19 4.08
CA PRO A 309 12.03 4.11 5.07
C PRO A 309 12.51 4.37 6.51
N GLY A 310 13.82 4.31 6.71
CA GLY A 310 14.52 4.60 7.96
C GLY A 310 16.01 4.34 7.80
N ALA A 311 16.76 4.47 8.88
CA ALA A 311 18.17 4.14 8.94
C ALA A 311 18.38 2.79 9.64
N VAL A 312 19.04 1.87 8.97
CA VAL A 312 19.53 0.62 9.60
C VAL A 312 20.72 0.99 10.49
N GLY A 313 20.63 0.59 11.75
CA GLY A 313 21.65 0.82 12.78
C GLY A 313 22.55 -0.39 12.96
N ARG A 314 22.96 -0.63 14.21
CA ARG A 314 23.86 -1.74 14.53
C ARG A 314 23.17 -3.09 14.38
N ARG A 315 23.90 -4.05 13.80
CA ARG A 315 23.60 -5.48 13.88
C ARG A 315 23.94 -6.04 15.26
N LEU A 316 22.95 -6.60 15.95
CA LEU A 316 23.12 -7.21 17.27
C LEU A 316 23.32 -8.72 17.19
N SER A 317 22.74 -9.34 16.16
CA SER A 317 22.91 -10.76 15.85
C SER A 317 22.64 -10.99 14.36
N VAL A 318 22.72 -12.24 13.90
CA VAL A 318 22.25 -12.59 12.55
C VAL A 318 20.75 -12.34 12.36
N TYR A 319 19.98 -12.22 13.44
CA TYR A 319 18.52 -12.08 13.43
C TYR A 319 18.01 -10.69 13.82
N ASP A 320 18.86 -9.85 14.41
CA ASP A 320 18.46 -8.61 15.08
C ASP A 320 19.22 -7.40 14.52
N LEU A 321 18.49 -6.42 14.00
CA LEU A 321 19.03 -5.14 13.50
C LEU A 321 18.35 -3.97 14.20
N GLU A 322 19.12 -3.02 14.73
CA GLU A 322 18.55 -1.74 15.15
C GLU A 322 18.03 -0.97 13.92
N PHE A 323 16.89 -0.30 14.06
CA PHE A 323 16.30 0.50 12.97
C PHE A 323 15.72 1.79 13.52
N ARG A 324 16.04 2.92 12.86
CA ARG A 324 15.48 4.23 13.18
C ARG A 324 14.44 4.62 12.11
N PRO A 325 13.13 4.60 12.43
CA PRO A 325 12.07 4.97 11.49
C PRO A 325 12.25 6.38 10.92
N SER A 326 11.86 6.57 9.65
CA SER A 326 11.87 7.89 9.00
C SER A 326 10.47 8.42 8.76
N ARG A 327 10.22 9.70 9.10
CA ARG A 327 8.96 10.37 8.79
C ARG A 327 8.66 10.45 7.29
N LEU A 328 9.67 10.30 6.42
CA LEU A 328 9.46 10.20 4.97
C LEU A 328 8.55 9.02 4.59
N SER A 329 8.47 7.97 5.42
CA SER A 329 7.55 6.84 5.24
C SER A 329 6.07 7.21 5.33
N LEU A 330 5.73 8.41 5.82
CA LEU A 330 4.37 8.95 5.80
C LEU A 330 3.94 9.46 4.43
N ARG A 331 4.86 9.59 3.49
CA ARG A 331 4.56 9.99 2.12
C ARG A 331 3.61 8.98 1.47
N GLN A 332 2.54 9.50 0.90
CA GLN A 332 1.61 8.76 0.05
C GLN A 332 2.14 8.78 -1.40
N ASP A 333 2.16 7.63 -2.06
CA ASP A 333 2.47 7.49 -3.49
C ASP A 333 1.22 6.98 -4.21
N PRO A 334 0.41 7.86 -4.82
CA PRO A 334 -0.85 7.43 -5.44
C PRO A 334 -0.63 6.47 -6.61
N ARG A 335 0.59 6.43 -7.19
CA ARG A 335 0.95 5.55 -8.31
C ARG A 335 1.06 4.07 -7.91
N ASP A 336 1.03 3.77 -6.62
CA ASP A 336 0.83 2.41 -6.10
C ASP A 336 -0.62 2.29 -5.60
N PRO A 337 -1.58 1.85 -6.44
CA PRO A 337 -3.00 1.84 -6.09
C PRO A 337 -3.35 0.82 -4.99
N LEU A 338 -2.42 -0.08 -4.65
CA LEU A 338 -2.59 -1.08 -3.60
C LEU A 338 -1.85 -0.70 -2.30
N ASP A 339 -1.29 0.50 -2.22
CA ASP A 339 -0.80 1.12 -0.98
C ASP A 339 -1.94 1.89 -0.28
N PRO A 340 -2.31 1.55 0.97
CA PRO A 340 -3.42 2.19 1.70
C PRO A 340 -3.15 3.63 2.16
#